data_AF-A0A837FEA1-F1
#
_entry.id   AF-A0A837FEA1-F1
#
_cell.length_a   1.000
_cell.length_b   1.000
_cell.length_c   1.000
_cell.angle_alpha   90.00
_cell.angle_beta   90.00
_cell.angle_gamma   90.00
#
_symmetry.space_group_name_H-M   'P 1'
#
loop_
_entity.id
_entity.type
_entity.pdbx_description
1 polymer ?
#
loop_
_entity_poly.entity_id
_entity_poly.type
_entity_poly.pdbx_seq_one_letter_code
_entity_poly.pdbx_strand_id
1 'polypeptide(L)' 'MNLVIQRALSIVGSQKRLADICGVSQPAVHKWLNGGAVSPEKVTAIVNATGGEIKAHEIRPDLPELFPHPTA' A
#
# COMPACT_ATOMS: atom_id res chain seq x y z
N MET A 1 -1.47 13.64 3.08
CA MET A 1 -0.49 12.70 2.50
C MET A 1 -0.55 11.40 3.30
N ASN A 2 -0.75 10.27 2.64
CA ASN A 2 -0.72 8.95 3.28
C ASN A 2 0.75 8.52 3.48
N LEU A 3 1.22 8.56 4.74
CA LEU A 3 2.61 8.28 5.10
C LEU A 3 3.01 6.82 4.83
N VAL A 4 2.06 5.89 4.90
CA VAL A 4 2.30 4.46 4.61
C VAL A 4 2.61 4.28 3.13
N ILE A 5 1.81 4.89 2.26
CA ILE A 5 2.08 4.88 0.81
C ILE A 5 3.36 5.63 0.47
N GLN A 6 3.65 6.75 1.13
CA GLN A 6 4.91 7.45 0.95
C GLN A 6 6.11 6.56 1.28
N ARG A 7 6.08 5.83 2.41
CA ARG A 7 7.12 4.85 2.76
C ARG A 7 7.23 3.73 1.72
N ALA A 8 6.11 3.22 1.22
CA ALA A 8 6.12 2.21 0.17
C ALA A 8 6.84 2.70 -1.09
N LEU A 9 6.60 3.98 -1.46
CA LEU A 9 7.28 4.61 -2.59
C LEU A 9 8.77 4.80 -2.35
N SER A 10 9.21 5.09 -1.12
CA SER A 10 10.64 5.16 -0.79
C SER A 10 11.34 3.81 -0.91
N ILE A 11 10.68 2.71 -0.56
CA ILE A 11 11.22 1.35 -0.68
C ILE A 11 11.23 0.89 -2.14
N VAL A 12 10.12 1.08 -2.85
CA VAL A 12 9.95 0.63 -4.25
C VAL A 12 10.69 1.54 -5.24
N GLY A 13 10.81 2.83 -4.93
CA GLY A 13 11.58 3.83 -5.66
C GLY A 13 10.75 4.83 -6.48
N SER A 14 9.54 4.48 -6.94
CA SER A 14 8.67 5.43 -7.66
C SER A 14 7.20 5.02 -7.71
N GLN A 15 6.32 6.00 -7.98
CA GLN A 15 4.88 5.74 -8.16
C GLN A 15 4.58 4.89 -9.38
N LYS A 16 5.30 5.09 -10.48
CA LYS A 16 5.14 4.29 -11.71
C LYS A 16 5.48 2.82 -11.44
N ARG A 17 6.64 2.56 -10.80
CA ARG A 17 7.05 1.19 -10.49
C ARG A 17 6.08 0.48 -9.53
N LEU A 18 5.60 1.19 -8.50
CA LEU A 18 4.58 0.64 -7.60
C LEU A 18 3.27 0.34 -8.35
N ALA A 19 2.87 1.22 -9.28
CA ALA A 19 1.69 1.03 -10.10
C ALA A 19 1.81 -0.20 -11.01
N ASP A 20 2.95 -0.37 -11.67
CA ASP A 20 3.24 -1.52 -12.53
C ASP A 20 3.19 -2.84 -11.73
N ILE A 21 3.81 -2.88 -10.55
CA ILE A 21 3.76 -4.06 -9.65
C ILE A 21 2.33 -4.37 -9.20
N CYS A 22 1.55 -3.35 -8.87
CA CYS A 22 0.17 -3.52 -8.42
C CYS A 22 -0.82 -3.76 -9.58
N GLY A 23 -0.38 -3.65 -10.84
CA GLY A 23 -1.25 -3.72 -12.02
C GLY A 23 -2.31 -2.63 -12.03
N VAL A 24 -1.93 -1.39 -11.68
CA VAL A 24 -2.81 -0.21 -11.68
C VAL A 24 -2.13 0.95 -12.42
N SER A 25 -2.85 2.07 -12.57
CA SER A 25 -2.28 3.28 -13.16
C SER A 25 -1.51 4.12 -12.13
N GLN A 26 -0.51 4.89 -12.57
CA GLN A 26 0.22 5.82 -11.68
C GLN A 26 -0.71 6.87 -11.01
N PRO A 27 -1.75 7.41 -11.66
CA PRO A 27 -2.73 8.26 -10.97
C PRO A 27 -3.49 7.57 -9.83
N ALA A 28 -3.70 6.25 -9.91
CA ALA A 28 -4.29 5.50 -8.79
C ALA A 28 -3.35 5.53 -7.57
N VAL A 29 -2.05 5.33 -7.78
CA VAL A 29 -1.05 5.45 -6.72
C VAL A 29 -0.97 6.87 -6.16
N HIS A 30 -1.02 7.88 -7.04
CA HIS A 30 -1.10 9.28 -6.61
C HIS A 30 -2.35 9.54 -5.75
N LYS A 31 -3.51 8.95 -6.11
CA LYS A 31 -4.72 9.03 -5.30
C LYS A 31 -4.52 8.41 -3.92
N TRP A 32 -3.87 7.24 -3.84
CA TRP A 32 -3.55 6.59 -2.56
C TRP A 32 -2.64 7.46 -1.68
N LEU A 33 -1.62 8.06 -2.28
CA LEU A 33 -0.71 8.99 -1.62
C LEU A 33 -1.42 10.23 -1.07
N ASN A 34 -2.50 10.66 -1.72
CA ASN A 34 -3.28 11.84 -1.31
C ASN A 34 -4.51 11.50 -0.45
N GLY A 35 -4.58 10.28 0.12
CA GLY A 35 -5.62 9.89 1.08
C GLY A 35 -6.76 9.05 0.52
N GLY A 36 -6.69 8.67 -0.76
CA GLY A 36 -7.57 7.64 -1.28
C GLY A 36 -7.28 6.26 -0.69
N ALA A 37 -8.31 5.45 -0.52
CA ALA A 37 -8.16 4.08 -0.06
C ALA A 37 -7.52 3.18 -1.14
N VAL A 38 -6.67 2.26 -0.71
CA VAL A 38 -6.17 1.15 -1.54
C VAL A 38 -7.21 0.03 -1.53
N SER A 39 -7.59 -0.49 -2.69
CA SER A 39 -8.49 -1.66 -2.77
C SER A 39 -7.87 -2.86 -2.02
N PRO A 40 -8.65 -3.64 -1.24
CA PRO A 40 -8.11 -4.73 -0.41
C PRO A 40 -7.27 -5.74 -1.21
N GLU A 41 -7.72 -6.05 -2.41
CA GLU A 41 -7.06 -6.90 -3.40
C GLU A 41 -5.65 -6.43 -3.83
N LYS A 42 -5.30 -5.15 -3.64
CA LYS A 42 -3.97 -4.59 -3.95
C LYS A 42 -3.05 -4.53 -2.73
N VAL A 43 -3.58 -4.72 -1.52
CA VAL A 43 -2.80 -4.63 -0.28
C VAL A 43 -1.65 -5.62 -0.28
N THR A 44 -1.91 -6.89 -0.59
CA THR A 44 -0.89 -7.94 -0.67
C THR A 44 0.21 -7.61 -1.69
N ALA A 45 -0.14 -6.99 -2.82
CA ALA A 45 0.85 -6.59 -3.83
C ALA A 45 1.81 -5.52 -3.28
N ILE A 46 1.31 -4.54 -2.51
CA ILE A 46 2.13 -3.50 -1.88
C ILE A 46 3.03 -4.11 -0.79
N VAL A 47 2.50 -5.01 0.03
CA VAL A 47 3.29 -5.72 1.07
C VAL A 47 4.45 -6.48 0.41
N ASN A 48 4.18 -7.22 -0.67
CA ASN A 48 5.22 -7.95 -1.41
C ASN A 48 6.22 -7.00 -2.09
N ALA A 49 5.75 -5.90 -2.69
CA ALA A 49 6.59 -4.90 -3.34
C ALA A 49 7.59 -4.26 -2.37
N THR A 50 7.23 -4.18 -1.09
CA THR A 50 8.04 -3.58 -0.03
C THR A 50 8.83 -4.63 0.77
N GLY A 51 8.91 -5.87 0.29
CA GLY A 51 9.61 -6.95 1.01
C GLY A 51 9.01 -7.27 2.38
N GLY A 52 7.75 -6.90 2.60
CA GLY A 52 7.07 -7.06 3.89
C GLY A 52 7.46 -6.03 4.96
N GLU A 53 8.21 -4.97 4.62
CA GLU A 53 8.49 -3.87 5.55
C GLU A 53 7.24 -3.07 5.91
N ILE A 54 6.29 -2.97 4.99
CA ILE A 54 4.96 -2.42 5.25
C ILE A 54 3.98 -3.59 5.40
N LYS A 55 3.21 -3.57 6.50
CA LYS A 55 2.23 -4.59 6.82
C LYS A 55 0.85 -4.23 6.26
N ALA A 56 0.05 -5.25 5.99
CA ALA A 56 -1.28 -5.08 5.39
C ALA A 56 -2.21 -4.18 6.23
N HIS A 57 -2.16 -4.31 7.57
CA HIS A 57 -2.95 -3.48 8.48
C HIS A 57 -2.50 -2.02 8.50
N GLU A 58 -1.24 -1.70 8.15
CA GLU A 58 -0.81 -0.30 8.02
C GLU A 58 -1.48 0.36 6.80
N ILE A 59 -1.75 -0.42 5.74
CA ILE A 59 -2.34 0.08 4.50
C ILE A 59 -3.86 0.24 4.62
N ARG A 60 -4.53 -0.73 5.27
CA ARG A 60 -5.98 -0.75 5.49
C ARG A 60 -6.31 -1.05 6.96
N PRO A 61 -6.02 -0.13 7.89
CA PRO A 61 -6.36 -0.30 9.31
C PRO A 61 -7.88 -0.30 9.55
N ASP A 62 -8.66 0.14 8.56
CA ASP A 62 -10.12 0.13 8.56
C ASP A 62 -10.73 -1.25 8.27
N LEU A 63 -9.92 -2.25 7.91
CA LEU A 63 -10.36 -3.62 7.63
C LEU A 63 -9.68 -4.65 8.53
N PRO A 64 -9.88 -4.60 9.87
CA PRO A 64 -9.22 -5.50 10.81
C PRO A 64 -9.58 -6.97 10.63
N GLU A 65 -10.77 -7.29 10.09
CA GLU A 65 -11.16 -8.67 9.78
C GLU A 65 -10.38 -9.27 8.60
N LEU A 66 -9.95 -8.43 7.65
CA LEU A 66 -9.16 -8.86 6.48
C LEU A 66 -7.66 -8.73 6.73
N PHE A 67 -7.24 -7.70 7.48
CA PHE A 67 -5.86 -7.40 7.79
C PHE A 67 -5.71 -7.26 9.31
N PRO A 68 -5.62 -8.38 10.03
CA PRO A 68 -5.55 -8.35 11.48
C PRO A 68 -4.32 -7.58 11.97
N HIS A 69 -4.53 -6.81 13.02
CA HIS A 69 -3.43 -6.15 13.73
C HIS A 69 -2.62 -7.23 14.46
N PRO A 70 -1.29 -7.07 14.54
CA PRO A 70 -0.47 -7.98 15.32
C PRO A 70 -0.96 -7.94 16.77
N THR A 71 -1.44 -9.08 17.25
CA THR A 71 -1.76 -9.28 18.66
C THR A 71 -0.42 -9.33 19.40
N ALA A 72 -0.24 -8.42 20.36
CA ALA A 72 0.93 -8.39 21.24
C ALA A 72 1.04 -9.67 22.08
#